data_AF-A0A1B1K9Y1-F1
#
_entry.id   AF-A0A1B1K9Y1-F1
#
_cell.length_a   1.000
_cell.length_b   1.000
_cell.length_c   1.000
_cell.angle_alpha   90.00
_cell.angle_beta   90.00
_cell.angle_gamma   90.00
#
_symmetry.space_group_name_H-M   'P 1'
#
loop_
_entity.id
_entity.type
_entity.pdbx_description
1 polymer ?
#
loop_
_entity_poly.entity_id
_entity_poly.type
_entity_poly.pdbx_seq_one_letter_code
_entity_poly.pdbx_strand_id
1 'polypeptide(L)' 'MPRYKVTLRNGTSSDKTFESDFQAVNETHRPTESGAGIVKIDRYEEDGEVTGVWSAPATSRTSRT' A
#
# COMPACT_ATOMS: atom_id res chain seq x y z
N MET A 1 -9.99 2.70 -15.31
CA MET A 1 -8.60 2.81 -14.77
C MET A 1 -8.58 2.09 -13.43
N PRO A 2 -7.55 1.27 -13.14
CA PRO A 2 -7.46 0.55 -11.88
C PRO A 2 -7.40 1.53 -10.70
N ARG A 3 -8.19 1.25 -9.66
CA ARG A 3 -8.19 2.02 -8.42
C ARG A 3 -7.36 1.29 -7.38
N TYR A 4 -6.69 2.04 -6.54
CA TYR A 4 -5.79 1.49 -5.53
C TYR A 4 -6.10 2.09 -4.19
N LYS A 5 -6.11 1.26 -3.16
CA LYS A 5 -6.21 1.66 -1.77
C LYS A 5 -4.83 1.56 -1.14
N VAL A 6 -4.30 2.70 -0.74
CA VAL A 6 -3.01 2.81 -0.06
C VAL A 6 -3.26 2.93 1.43
N THR A 7 -2.75 2.00 2.22
CA THR A 7 -2.81 2.04 3.68
C THR A 7 -1.47 2.45 4.24
N LEU A 8 -1.49 3.47 5.08
CA LEU A 8 -0.35 3.99 5.81
C LEU A 8 -0.18 3.27 7.15
N ARG A 9 1.02 3.36 7.73
CA ARG A 9 1.37 2.71 9.00
C ARG A 9 0.49 3.11 10.18
N ASN A 10 -0.11 4.29 10.13
CA ASN A 10 -1.06 4.78 11.15
C ASN A 10 -2.48 4.19 10.99
N GLY A 11 -2.70 3.31 10.01
CA GLY A 11 -3.99 2.70 9.71
C GLY A 11 -4.87 3.53 8.77
N THR A 12 -4.50 4.77 8.45
CA THR A 12 -5.22 5.59 7.47
C THR A 12 -5.10 4.94 6.09
N SER A 13 -6.23 4.80 5.40
CA SER A 13 -6.26 4.35 4.02
C SER A 13 -6.78 5.47 3.11
N SER A 14 -6.23 5.56 1.91
CA SER A 14 -6.64 6.55 0.90
C SER A 14 -6.69 5.91 -0.47
N ASP A 15 -7.69 6.31 -1.24
CA ASP A 15 -7.84 5.89 -2.62
C ASP A 15 -6.93 6.71 -3.53
N LYS A 16 -6.20 6.03 -4.40
CA LYS A 16 -5.31 6.58 -5.42
C LYS A 16 -5.54 5.87 -6.75
N THR A 17 -5.31 6.58 -7.82
CA THR A 17 -5.22 6.01 -9.17
C THR A 17 -3.75 5.96 -9.57
N PHE A 18 -3.32 4.82 -10.10
CA PHE A 18 -2.00 4.65 -10.68
C PHE A 18 -2.14 4.07 -12.10
N GLU A 19 -1.18 4.38 -12.95
CA GLU A 19 -1.09 3.85 -14.30
C GLU A 19 -0.69 2.37 -14.31
N SER A 20 0.01 1.90 -13.27
CA SER A 20 0.39 0.49 -13.10
C SER A 20 0.70 0.12 -11.66
N ASP A 21 0.68 -1.19 -11.38
CA ASP A 21 1.13 -1.76 -10.11
C ASP A 21 2.59 -1.35 -9.78
N PHE A 22 3.46 -1.25 -10.80
CA PHE A 22 4.85 -0.82 -10.61
C PHE A 22 4.96 0.64 -10.14
N GLN A 23 4.14 1.53 -10.71
CA GLN A 23 4.07 2.92 -10.26
C GLN A 23 3.54 3.01 -8.83
N ALA A 24 2.52 2.20 -8.50
CA ALA A 24 1.96 2.11 -7.15
C ALA A 24 3.01 1.68 -6.12
N VAL A 25 3.80 0.64 -6.42
CA VAL A 25 4.88 0.17 -5.53
C VAL A 25 6.01 1.20 -5.40
N ASN A 26 6.36 1.93 -6.46
CA ASN A 26 7.37 2.98 -6.34
C ASN A 26 6.94 4.11 -5.39
N GLU A 27 5.63 4.38 -5.26
CA GLU A 27 5.10 5.34 -4.30
C GLU A 27 5.43 4.93 -2.85
N THR A 28 5.51 3.62 -2.52
CA THR A 28 5.84 3.16 -1.16
C THR A 28 7.24 3.57 -0.71
N HIS A 29 8.12 3.85 -1.66
CA HIS A 29 9.51 4.23 -1.45
C HIS A 29 9.70 5.75 -1.51
N ARG A 30 8.67 6.50 -1.89
CA ARG A 30 8.73 7.97 -1.88
C ARG A 30 8.54 8.47 -0.45
N PRO A 31 9.32 9.47 -0.01
CA PRO A 31 9.06 10.15 1.25
C PRO A 31 7.67 10.81 1.16
N THR A 32 6.71 10.31 1.92
CA THR A 32 5.39 10.93 2.01
C THR A 32 5.44 12.06 3.05
N GLU A 33 4.86 13.21 2.73
CA GLU A 33 4.87 14.41 3.60
C GLU A 33 4.26 14.16 4.99
N SER A 34 3.38 13.15 5.11
CA SER A 34 2.72 12.80 6.37
C SER A 34 3.55 11.94 7.33
N GLY A 35 4.78 11.54 6.97
CA GLY A 35 5.68 10.75 7.84
C GLY A 35 5.20 9.32 8.18
N ALA A 36 3.94 8.98 7.86
CA ALA A 36 3.40 7.65 7.96
C ALA A 36 3.75 6.89 6.66
N GLY A 37 4.77 6.04 6.72
CA GLY A 37 5.15 5.18 5.60
C GLY A 37 4.01 4.27 5.15
N ILE A 38 3.97 3.95 3.85
CA ILE A 38 2.97 3.05 3.28
C ILE A 38 3.26 1.62 3.74
N VAL A 39 2.24 0.91 4.18
CA VAL A 39 2.33 -0.49 4.65
C VAL A 39 1.52 -1.46 3.81
N LYS A 40 0.58 -0.97 3.00
CA LYS A 40 -0.23 -1.82 2.12
C LYS A 40 -0.68 -1.03 0.88
N ILE A 41 -0.72 -1.71 -0.25
CA ILE A 41 -1.38 -1.27 -1.47
C ILE A 41 -2.24 -2.41 -1.98
N ASP A 42 -3.54 -2.17 -2.05
CA ASP A 42 -4.50 -3.05 -2.69
C ASP A 42 -5.00 -2.40 -3.98
N ARG A 43 -5.07 -3.14 -5.08
CA ARG A 43 -5.79 -2.72 -6.29
C ARG A 43 -7.21 -3.24 -6.22
N TYR A 44 -8.18 -2.45 -6.67
CA TYR A 44 -9.54 -2.90 -6.81
C TYR A 44 -10.17 -2.39 -8.11
N GLU A 45 -11.08 -3.21 -8.64
CA GLU A 45 -11.85 -2.90 -9.84
C GLU A 45 -13.27 -2.44 -9.49
N GLU A 46 -14.03 -1.98 -10.49
CA GLU A 46 -15.42 -1.54 -10.29
C GLU A 46 -16.33 -2.66 -9.78
N ASP A 47 -16.02 -3.89 -10.12
CA ASP A 47 -16.72 -5.10 -9.67
C ASP A 47 -16.41 -5.47 -8.20
N GLY A 48 -15.53 -4.72 -7.53
CA GLY A 48 -15.19 -4.89 -6.13
C GLY A 48 -14.17 -6.00 -5.86
N GLU A 49 -13.61 -6.62 -6.89
CA GLU A 49 -12.48 -7.54 -6.74
C GLU A 49 -11.26 -6.78 -6.20
N VAL A 50 -10.64 -7.29 -5.14
CA VAL A 50 -9.47 -6.70 -4.51
C VAL A 50 -8.26 -7.61 -4.69
N THR A 51 -7.22 -7.09 -5.32
CA THR A 51 -5.92 -7.74 -5.49
C THR A 51 -4.87 -7.07 -4.61
N GLY A 52 -4.18 -7.85 -3.77
CA GLY A 52 -3.06 -7.33 -2.99
C GLY A 52 -1.84 -7.07 -3.89
N VAL A 53 -1.51 -5.80 -4.14
CA VAL A 53 -0.37 -5.40 -4.98
C VAL A 53 0.92 -5.45 -4.20
N TRP A 54 0.90 -4.93 -2.98
CA TRP A 54 2.08 -4.91 -2.12
C TRP A 54 1.69 -4.79 -0.65
N SER A 55 2.51 -5.38 0.22
CA SER A 55 2.41 -5.17 1.65
C SER A 55 3.80 -5.14 2.28
N ALA A 56 3.97 -4.27 3.28
CA ALA A 56 5.18 -4.26 4.07
C ALA A 56 5.28 -5.62 4.79
N PRO A 57 6.48 -6.23 4.85
CA PRO A 57 6.67 -7.43 5.62
C PRO A 57 6.22 -7.16 7.06
N ALA A 58 5.35 -8.01 7.59
CA ALA A 58 5.04 -7.98 9.00
C ALA A 58 6.37 -8.11 9.74
N THR A 59 6.78 -7.06 10.44
CA THR A 59 7.94 -7.14 11.34
C THR A 59 7.53 -8.07 12.46
N SER A 60 7.59 -9.38 12.21
CA SER A 60 7.60 -10.38 13.25
C SER A 60 8.82 -10.01 14.07
N ARG A 61 8.56 -9.47 15.26
CA ARG A 61 9.58 -9.25 16.27
C ARG A 61 10.16 -10.65 16.52
N THR A 62 11.25 -11.00 15.84
CA THR A 62 12.01 -12.20 16.15
C THR A 62 12.44 -12.04 17.59
N SER A 63 11.68 -12.65 18.50
CA SER A 63 12.09 -12.84 19.88
C SER A 63 13.35 -13.69 19.81
N ARG A 64 14.50 -13.03 19.85
CA ARG A 64 15.78 -13.68 19.97
C ARG A 64 15.88 -14.14 21.42
N THR A 65 15.56 -15.41 21.67
CA THR A 65 15.81 -16.10 22.95
C THR A 65 17.30 -16.24 23.18
#